data_AF-A0A9W7AM52-F1
#
_entry.id   AF-A0A9W7AM52-F1
#
_cell.length_a   1.000
_cell.length_b   1.000
_cell.length_c   1.000
_cell.angle_alpha   90.00
_cell.angle_beta   90.00
_cell.angle_gamma   90.00
#
_symmetry.space_group_name_H-M   'P 1'
#
loop_
_entity.id
_entity.type
_entity.pdbx_description
1 polymer ?
#
loop_
_entity_poly.entity_id
_entity_poly.type
_entity_poly.pdbx_seq_one_letter_code
_entity_poly.pdbx_strand_id
1 'polypeptide(L)'
;MTVYSDEIGRLYCDAHRQARCDVCMMDFEQINAQQEQQAGLTREDTAAELLAEDESNLRAGLKFMEGNNDRSSENYTFHVTKLKEVIMKKLSMSEAELEQFRVRLEKCDGKKRSNYAALSSAASKVVGPSGGGRVEMDDNFLKALGELKGNMTTGVKGEELGDKLKCSWCRKVAGTEKFSKCSRCRKVYYCGKECQTKAWKGHKKVCRRPAGDAPKRKKLSLTWEQLEAYGMGIPADGKFIELTVIKDETLMRGMRQVMGCRDRDGITKRIACYNNDQSLAGFEIGKTFKWKSPRFHYFMDGSSGARVEEKDVVNISIR
;
A
#
# COMPACT_ATOMS: atom_id res chain seq x y z
N MET A 1 7.33 12.86 -25.12
CA MET A 1 7.22 12.12 -23.84
C MET A 1 6.26 12.88 -22.94
N THR A 2 5.23 12.22 -22.40
CA THR A 2 4.24 12.85 -21.53
C THR A 2 4.64 12.71 -20.07
N VAL A 3 4.29 13.73 -19.28
CA VAL A 3 4.55 13.80 -17.84
C VAL A 3 3.20 13.78 -17.12
N TYR A 4 3.17 13.07 -16.00
CA TYR A 4 2.01 13.03 -15.12
C TYR A 4 2.32 13.73 -13.80
N SER A 5 1.38 14.57 -13.37
CA SER A 5 1.42 15.21 -12.06
C SER A 5 0.36 14.60 -11.15
N ASP A 6 0.71 14.35 -9.89
CA ASP A 6 -0.26 13.99 -8.87
C ASP A 6 -0.87 15.22 -8.16
N GLU A 7 -1.73 14.95 -7.18
CA GLU A 7 -2.50 15.94 -6.41
C GLU A 7 -1.64 16.94 -5.61
N ILE A 8 -0.35 16.68 -5.45
CA ILE A 8 0.60 17.58 -4.77
C ILE A 8 1.70 18.10 -5.70
N GLY A 9 1.53 17.94 -7.01
CA GLY A 9 2.48 18.45 -8.00
C GLY A 9 3.69 17.56 -8.24
N ARG A 10 3.73 16.33 -7.70
CA ARG A 10 4.85 15.42 -7.99
C ARG A 10 4.74 14.93 -9.42
N LEU A 11 5.85 14.97 -10.13
CA LEU A 11 6.01 14.59 -11.52
C LEU A 11 6.50 13.15 -11.64
N TYR A 12 5.93 12.46 -12.62
CA TYR A 12 6.29 11.09 -12.97
C TYR A 12 6.25 10.97 -14.49
N CYS A 13 7.02 10.04 -15.04
CA CYS A 13 6.79 9.64 -16.42
C CYS A 13 5.36 9.08 -16.57
N ASP A 14 4.66 9.49 -17.62
CA ASP A 14 3.25 9.14 -17.78
C ASP A 14 3.05 7.64 -18.04
N ALA A 15 3.93 7.04 -18.85
CA ALA A 15 3.85 5.62 -19.21
C ALA A 15 4.11 4.67 -18.03
N HIS A 16 5.14 4.92 -17.20
CA HIS A 16 5.58 3.98 -16.16
C HIS A 16 5.26 4.43 -14.74
N ARG A 17 4.74 5.64 -14.55
CA ARG A 17 4.38 6.21 -13.23
C ARG A 17 5.56 6.20 -12.23
N GLN A 18 6.76 6.40 -12.75
CA GLN A 18 8.01 6.45 -11.97
C GLN A 18 8.58 7.86 -11.93
N ALA A 19 9.08 8.27 -10.75
CA ALA A 19 9.76 9.56 -10.57
C ALA A 19 11.15 9.55 -11.20
N ARG A 20 11.88 8.44 -11.06
CA ARG A 20 13.10 8.13 -11.82
C ARG A 20 12.84 6.92 -12.70
N CYS A 21 12.97 7.10 -14.00
CA CYS A 21 12.63 6.08 -14.99
C CYS A 21 13.76 5.91 -16.01
N ASP A 22 14.46 4.77 -15.95
CA ASP A 22 15.56 4.44 -16.87
C ASP A 22 15.07 4.02 -18.27
N VAL A 23 13.76 3.84 -18.44
CA VAL A 23 13.13 3.58 -19.75
C VAL A 23 12.87 4.89 -20.48
N CYS A 24 12.32 5.89 -19.78
CA CYS A 24 12.03 7.21 -20.35
C CYS A 24 13.20 8.19 -20.22
N MET A 25 14.27 7.84 -19.53
CA MET A 25 15.40 8.72 -19.21
C MET A 25 14.95 10.02 -18.50
N MET A 26 13.92 9.92 -17.65
CA MET A 26 13.39 11.05 -16.88
C MET A 26 13.70 10.86 -15.39
N ASP A 27 14.19 11.92 -14.75
CA ASP A 27 14.44 11.98 -13.32
C ASP A 27 13.80 13.22 -12.71
N PHE A 28 12.76 13.00 -11.92
CA PHE A 28 12.00 14.02 -11.20
C PHE A 28 12.28 13.99 -9.69
N GLU A 29 13.27 13.23 -9.19
CA GLU A 29 13.50 13.05 -7.76
C GLU A 29 13.72 14.38 -7.02
N GLN A 30 14.52 15.28 -7.59
CA GLN A 30 14.80 16.59 -6.99
C GLN A 30 13.55 17.48 -6.95
N ILE A 31 12.83 17.57 -8.07
CA ILE A 31 11.59 18.37 -8.18
C ILE A 31 10.55 17.82 -7.21
N ASN A 32 10.37 16.50 -7.16
CA ASN A 32 9.42 15.86 -6.26
C ASN A 32 9.80 16.06 -4.79
N ALA A 33 11.09 16.03 -4.44
CA ALA A 33 11.53 16.31 -3.08
C ALA A 33 11.14 17.72 -2.63
N GLN A 34 11.25 18.71 -3.51
CA GLN A 34 10.81 20.09 -3.24
C GLN A 34 9.29 20.17 -3.09
N GLN A 35 8.53 19.53 -3.99
CA GLN A 35 7.06 19.47 -3.91
C GLN A 35 6.59 18.79 -2.62
N GLU A 36 7.27 17.72 -2.19
CA GLU A 36 6.98 17.03 -0.93
C GLU A 36 7.26 17.89 0.31
N GLN A 37 8.30 18.72 0.29
CA GLN A 37 8.57 19.69 1.36
C GLN A 37 7.49 20.77 1.39
N GLN A 38 7.18 21.40 0.25
CA GLN A 38 6.15 22.44 0.12
C GLN A 38 4.76 21.93 0.53
N ALA A 39 4.44 20.69 0.19
CA ALA A 39 3.19 20.06 0.57
C ALA A 39 3.16 19.60 2.04
N GLY A 40 4.27 19.70 2.78
CA GLY A 40 4.37 19.28 4.18
C GLY A 40 4.31 17.77 4.37
N LEU A 41 4.83 17.00 3.41
CA LEU A 41 4.98 15.54 3.51
C LEU A 41 6.31 15.14 4.14
N THR A 42 7.32 15.98 4.01
CA THR A 42 8.65 15.81 4.60
C THR A 42 9.00 17.03 5.44
N ARG A 43 9.89 16.86 6.42
CA ARG A 43 10.39 18.02 7.18
C ARG A 43 11.28 18.89 6.31
N GLU A 44 11.32 20.17 6.63
CA GLU A 44 12.38 21.05 6.18
C GLU A 44 13.72 20.58 6.76
N ASP A 45 14.75 20.67 5.93
CA ASP A 45 16.11 20.37 6.34
C ASP A 45 16.60 21.51 7.25
N THR A 46 17.33 21.15 8.31
CA THR A 46 17.90 22.12 9.23
C THR A 46 19.02 22.92 8.55
N ALA A 47 19.38 24.08 9.11
CA ALA A 47 20.52 24.85 8.65
C ALA A 47 21.82 24.01 8.60
N ALA A 48 22.02 23.13 9.58
CA ALA A 48 23.14 22.18 9.61
C ALA A 48 23.11 21.18 8.44
N GLU A 49 21.94 20.63 8.12
CA GLU A 49 21.77 19.67 7.04
C GLU A 49 21.94 20.31 5.65
N LEU A 50 21.43 21.53 5.46
CA LEU A 50 21.64 22.31 4.24
C LEU A 50 23.12 22.62 4.04
N LEU A 51 23.80 23.06 5.10
CA LEU A 51 25.23 23.37 5.06
C LEU A 51 26.08 22.12 4.73
N ALA A 52 25.66 20.93 5.19
CA ALA A 52 26.34 19.67 4.85
C ALA A 52 26.16 19.28 3.38
N GLU A 53 25.00 19.57 2.79
CA GLU A 53 24.75 19.37 1.36
C GLU A 53 25.59 20.33 0.51
N ASP A 54 25.65 21.61 0.90
CA ASP A 54 26.54 22.61 0.29
C ASP A 54 28.00 22.14 0.34
N GLU A 55 28.48 21.68 1.51
CA GLU A 55 29.86 21.18 1.65
C GLU A 55 30.14 20.01 0.69
N SER A 56 29.24 19.02 0.62
CA SER A 56 29.38 17.87 -0.27
C SER A 56 29.42 18.31 -1.74
N ASN A 57 28.58 19.28 -2.13
CA ASN A 57 28.52 19.78 -3.51
C ASN A 57 29.77 20.58 -3.88
N LEU A 58 30.21 21.47 -2.99
CA LEU A 58 31.43 22.26 -3.17
C LEU A 58 32.67 21.38 -3.30
N ARG A 59 32.83 20.39 -2.40
CA ARG A 59 33.94 19.41 -2.45
C ARG A 59 33.92 18.59 -3.73
N ALA A 60 32.75 18.14 -4.16
CA ALA A 60 32.62 17.38 -5.40
C ALA A 60 33.00 18.21 -6.63
N GLY A 61 32.56 19.47 -6.70
CA GLY A 61 32.92 20.39 -7.78
C GLY A 61 34.43 20.67 -7.83
N LEU A 62 35.07 20.89 -6.67
CA LEU A 62 36.53 21.05 -6.60
C LEU A 62 37.27 19.83 -7.13
N LYS A 63 36.89 18.64 -6.67
CA LYS A 63 37.51 17.38 -7.13
C LYS A 63 37.38 17.20 -8.65
N PHE A 64 36.25 17.59 -9.23
CA PHE A 64 36.04 17.56 -10.68
C PHE A 64 36.97 18.55 -11.41
N MET A 65 37.05 19.79 -10.96
CA MET A 65 37.92 20.81 -11.55
C MET A 65 39.41 20.47 -11.41
N GLU A 66 39.83 19.96 -10.25
CA GLU A 66 41.19 19.48 -10.03
C GLU A 66 41.57 18.33 -10.97
N GLY A 67 40.64 17.41 -11.22
CA GLY A 67 40.83 16.32 -12.19
C GLY A 67 40.99 16.82 -13.62
N ASN A 68 40.42 17.99 -13.95
CA ASN A 68 40.54 18.66 -15.24
C ASN A 68 41.66 19.72 -15.28
N ASN A 69 42.47 19.82 -14.23
CA ASN A 69 43.52 20.83 -14.05
C ASN A 69 43.03 22.29 -14.13
N ASP A 70 41.76 22.54 -13.83
CA ASP A 70 41.15 23.88 -13.83
C ASP A 70 41.21 24.52 -12.44
N ARG A 71 42.40 24.97 -12.03
CA ARG A 71 42.63 25.57 -10.69
C ARG A 71 42.59 27.10 -10.70
N SER A 72 42.52 27.71 -11.87
CA SER A 72 42.57 29.17 -12.03
C SER A 72 41.23 29.78 -12.44
N SER A 73 40.18 28.98 -12.69
CA SER A 73 38.88 29.53 -13.04
C SER A 73 38.24 30.31 -11.90
N GLU A 74 37.37 31.25 -12.27
CA GLU A 74 36.47 31.94 -11.34
C GLU A 74 35.60 30.93 -10.58
N ASN A 75 35.20 29.84 -11.25
CA ASN A 75 34.42 28.76 -10.64
C ASN A 75 35.22 28.03 -9.54
N TYR A 76 36.49 27.71 -9.78
CA TYR A 76 37.35 27.14 -8.74
C TYR A 76 37.47 28.07 -7.53
N THR A 77 37.71 29.36 -7.78
CA THR A 77 37.83 30.38 -6.73
C THR A 77 36.53 30.52 -5.93
N PHE A 78 35.37 30.49 -6.60
CA PHE A 78 34.05 30.51 -5.96
C PHE A 78 33.88 29.31 -5.03
N HIS A 79 34.17 28.10 -5.51
CA HIS A 79 34.05 26.89 -4.72
C HIS A 79 34.93 26.91 -3.46
N VAL A 80 36.20 27.31 -3.59
CA VAL A 80 37.12 27.45 -2.44
C VAL A 80 36.60 28.47 -1.44
N THR A 81 36.13 29.63 -1.93
CA THR A 81 35.62 30.71 -1.07
C THR A 81 34.37 30.27 -0.31
N LYS A 82 33.41 29.64 -0.98
CA LYS A 82 32.22 29.10 -0.33
C LYS A 82 32.53 27.98 0.66
N LEU A 83 33.53 27.15 0.37
CA LEU A 83 33.96 26.13 1.32
C LEU A 83 34.55 26.74 2.60
N LYS A 84 35.29 27.86 2.49
CA LYS A 84 35.76 28.62 3.66
C LYS A 84 34.60 29.17 4.47
N GLU A 85 33.56 29.73 3.84
CA GLU A 85 32.35 30.19 4.53
C GLU A 85 31.67 29.05 5.30
N VAL A 86 31.57 27.86 4.70
CA VAL A 86 31.04 26.66 5.35
C VAL A 86 31.86 26.27 6.59
N ILE A 87 33.19 26.25 6.47
CA ILE A 87 34.09 25.94 7.59
C ILE A 87 33.88 26.94 8.74
N MET A 88 33.80 28.23 8.45
CA MET A 88 33.58 29.26 9.47
C MET A 88 32.25 29.06 10.19
N LYS A 89 31.16 28.75 9.46
CA LYS A 89 29.86 28.44 10.06
C LYS A 89 29.93 27.21 10.96
N LYS A 90 30.64 26.15 10.55
CA LYS A 90 30.83 24.93 11.36
C LYS A 90 31.53 25.18 12.68
N LEU A 91 32.52 26.08 12.70
CA LEU A 91 33.23 26.43 13.94
C LEU A 91 32.31 27.10 14.98
N SER A 92 31.21 27.70 14.54
CA SER A 92 30.21 28.33 15.41
C SER A 92 29.01 27.44 15.79
N MET A 93 28.96 26.19 15.32
CA MET A 93 27.83 25.29 15.55
C MET A 93 27.92 24.59 16.92
N SER A 94 26.75 24.31 17.51
CA SER A 94 26.65 23.45 18.68
C SER A 94 26.97 21.99 18.35
N GLU A 95 27.28 21.17 19.35
CA GLU A 95 27.60 19.74 19.13
C GLU A 95 26.42 18.97 18.49
N ALA A 96 25.19 19.32 18.87
CA ALA A 96 23.99 18.70 18.29
C ALA A 96 23.83 19.04 16.79
N GLU A 97 24.13 20.28 16.40
CA GLU A 97 24.10 20.71 14.99
C GLU A 97 25.25 20.09 14.20
N LEU A 98 26.45 19.98 14.79
CA LEU A 98 27.59 19.30 14.18
C LEU A 98 27.29 17.82 13.94
N GLU A 99 26.56 17.16 14.84
CA GLU A 99 26.14 15.78 14.64
C GLU A 99 25.13 15.65 13.49
N GLN A 100 24.13 16.53 13.41
CA GLN A 100 23.20 16.57 12.27
C GLN A 100 23.94 16.81 10.95
N PHE A 101 24.92 17.71 10.95
CA PHE A 101 25.79 17.99 9.82
C PHE A 101 26.57 16.74 9.37
N ARG A 102 27.26 16.06 10.30
CA ARG A 102 28.06 14.86 10.00
C ARG A 102 27.20 13.75 9.39
N VAL A 103 26.07 13.44 10.03
CA VAL A 103 25.13 12.40 9.56
C VAL A 103 24.57 12.73 8.17
N ARG A 104 24.34 14.01 7.85
CA ARG A 104 23.88 14.41 6.53
C ARG A 104 24.99 14.33 5.48
N LEU A 105 26.18 14.80 5.80
CA LEU A 105 27.34 14.77 4.91
C LEU A 105 27.66 13.34 4.46
N GLU A 106 27.70 12.39 5.40
CA GLU A 106 27.96 10.97 5.11
C GLU A 106 26.95 10.39 4.11
N LYS A 107 25.66 10.73 4.26
CA LYS A 107 24.60 10.30 3.34
C LYS A 107 24.75 10.93 1.94
N CYS A 108 25.13 12.20 1.86
CA CYS A 108 25.34 12.89 0.59
C CYS A 108 26.50 12.26 -0.20
N ASP A 109 27.59 11.94 0.49
CA ASP A 109 28.77 11.33 -0.12
C ASP A 109 28.51 9.86 -0.53
N GLY A 110 27.73 9.12 0.27
CA GLY A 110 27.28 7.77 -0.06
C GLY A 110 26.44 7.69 -1.34
N LYS A 111 25.50 8.63 -1.55
CA LYS A 111 24.69 8.72 -2.78
C LYS A 111 25.55 8.94 -4.03
N LYS A 112 26.55 9.81 -3.93
CA LYS A 112 27.47 10.11 -5.05
C LYS A 112 28.35 8.91 -5.39
N ARG A 113 28.82 8.14 -4.40
CA ARG A 113 29.60 6.91 -4.62
C ARG A 113 28.82 5.87 -5.43
N SER A 114 27.53 5.71 -5.16
CA SER A 114 26.61 4.86 -5.92
C SER A 114 26.47 5.32 -7.38
N ASN A 115 26.22 6.61 -7.61
CA ASN A 115 26.06 7.15 -8.97
C ASN A 115 27.37 7.12 -9.76
N TYR A 116 28.50 7.45 -9.14
CA TYR A 116 29.82 7.47 -9.80
C TYR A 116 30.38 6.07 -10.05
N ALA A 117 30.12 5.08 -9.18
CA ALA A 117 30.51 3.69 -9.44
C ALA A 117 29.72 3.09 -10.62
N ALA A 118 28.42 3.42 -10.74
CA ALA A 118 27.59 3.02 -11.87
C ALA A 118 28.05 3.69 -13.18
N LEU A 119 28.32 5.00 -13.16
CA LEU A 119 28.85 5.75 -14.30
C LEU A 119 30.28 5.36 -14.68
N SER A 120 31.17 5.15 -13.71
CA SER A 120 32.57 4.73 -13.93
C SER A 120 32.66 3.31 -14.48
N SER A 121 31.85 2.38 -13.97
CA SER A 121 31.83 1.01 -14.50
C SER A 121 31.27 0.94 -15.93
N ALA A 122 30.43 1.90 -16.33
CA ALA A 122 29.96 2.06 -17.70
C ALA A 122 31.00 2.76 -18.58
N ALA A 123 31.66 3.81 -18.09
CA ALA A 123 32.66 4.60 -18.82
C ALA A 123 33.97 3.82 -19.07
N SER A 124 34.43 3.01 -18.10
CA SER A 124 35.64 2.18 -18.24
C SER A 124 35.52 1.06 -19.27
N LYS A 125 34.30 0.72 -19.71
CA LYS A 125 34.08 -0.26 -20.80
C LYS A 125 34.09 0.38 -22.19
N VAL A 126 34.08 1.70 -22.27
CA VAL A 126 33.94 2.46 -23.53
C VAL A 126 35.18 3.29 -23.83
N VAL A 127 35.90 3.77 -22.81
CA VAL A 127 37.02 4.68 -22.97
C VAL A 127 38.32 3.97 -22.59
N GLY A 128 39.13 3.64 -23.60
CA GLY A 128 40.52 3.24 -23.40
C GLY A 128 41.35 4.35 -22.74
N PRO A 129 42.49 4.04 -22.10
CA PRO A 129 43.22 4.99 -21.28
C PRO A 129 44.03 5.92 -22.18
N SER A 130 43.42 7.02 -22.65
CA SER A 130 44.04 8.33 -22.98
C SER A 130 43.14 9.13 -23.94
N GLY A 131 42.94 10.41 -23.64
CA GLY A 131 42.60 11.43 -24.64
C GLY A 131 41.12 11.84 -24.69
N GLY A 132 40.85 13.09 -24.30
CA GLY A 132 39.58 13.75 -24.57
C GLY A 132 39.33 13.87 -26.07
N GLY A 133 38.19 13.34 -26.51
CA GLY A 133 37.68 13.47 -27.87
C GLY A 133 36.17 13.20 -27.87
N ARG A 134 35.42 13.95 -28.68
CA ARG A 134 33.97 13.82 -28.85
C ARG A 134 33.68 12.43 -29.46
N VAL A 135 33.06 11.54 -28.70
CA VAL A 135 32.66 10.21 -29.18
C VAL A 135 31.39 10.37 -30.00
N GLU A 136 31.44 10.02 -31.29
CA GLU A 136 30.23 9.93 -32.12
C GLU A 136 29.45 8.67 -31.72
N MET A 137 28.17 8.85 -31.41
CA MET A 137 27.25 7.75 -31.06
C MET A 137 26.89 6.99 -32.34
N ASP A 138 27.54 5.86 -32.57
CA ASP A 138 27.19 4.95 -33.67
C ASP A 138 26.15 3.90 -33.25
N ASP A 139 25.56 3.24 -34.25
CA ASP A 139 24.52 2.22 -34.06
C ASP A 139 25.02 0.98 -33.28
N ASN A 140 26.33 0.76 -33.25
CA ASN A 140 26.95 -0.32 -32.48
C ASN A 140 26.95 0.00 -30.98
N PHE A 141 27.10 1.27 -30.59
CA PHE A 141 26.99 1.72 -29.20
C PHE A 141 25.58 1.55 -28.62
N LEU A 142 24.55 1.87 -29.42
CA LEU A 142 23.15 1.69 -29.02
C LEU A 142 22.75 0.22 -28.88
N LYS A 143 23.31 -0.65 -29.74
CA LYS A 143 23.09 -2.10 -29.68
C LYS A 143 23.73 -2.75 -28.44
N ALA A 144 24.95 -2.32 -28.06
CA ALA A 144 25.62 -2.78 -26.85
C ALA A 144 24.90 -2.38 -25.55
N LEU A 145 24.28 -1.19 -25.52
CA LEU A 145 23.40 -0.76 -24.41
C LEU A 145 22.10 -1.59 -24.32
N GLY A 146 21.58 -2.07 -25.46
CA GLY A 146 20.43 -2.97 -25.53
C GLY A 146 20.72 -4.36 -24.96
N GLU A 147 21.90 -4.91 -25.28
CA GLU A 147 22.33 -6.24 -24.82
C GLU A 147 22.67 -6.27 -23.30
N LEU A 148 23.15 -5.14 -22.73
CA LEU A 148 23.36 -4.97 -21.28
C LEU A 148 22.06 -4.96 -20.45
N LYS A 149 20.92 -4.55 -21.03
CA LYS A 149 19.60 -4.58 -20.36
C LYS A 149 18.98 -5.99 -20.34
N GLY A 150 19.34 -6.86 -21.28
CA GLY A 150 18.81 -8.24 -21.39
C GLY A 150 19.21 -9.16 -20.24
N ASN A 151 20.34 -8.89 -19.57
CA ASN A 151 20.87 -9.71 -18.47
C ASN A 151 20.47 -9.22 -17.06
N MET A 152 19.60 -8.21 -16.93
CA MET A 152 19.07 -7.79 -15.62
C MET A 152 17.81 -8.53 -15.17
N THR A 153 17.21 -9.40 -16.01
CA THR A 153 15.93 -10.05 -15.68
C THR A 153 15.99 -11.56 -15.48
N THR A 154 17.16 -12.19 -15.41
CA THR A 154 17.23 -13.62 -15.05
C THR A 154 18.33 -13.93 -14.03
N GLY A 155 17.91 -14.30 -12.82
CA GLY A 155 18.68 -15.17 -11.94
C GLY A 155 19.70 -14.52 -11.01
N VAL A 156 19.25 -13.75 -10.03
CA VAL A 156 20.00 -13.63 -8.76
C VAL A 156 19.14 -14.26 -7.67
N LYS A 157 19.64 -15.39 -7.13
CA LYS A 157 19.11 -16.01 -5.92
C LYS A 157 19.24 -15.00 -4.79
N GLY A 158 18.11 -14.63 -4.20
CA GLY A 158 18.04 -13.68 -3.12
C GLY A 158 18.65 -14.23 -1.84
N GLU A 159 19.59 -13.49 -1.28
CA GLU A 159 19.84 -13.39 0.15
C GLU A 159 20.29 -11.95 0.47
N GLU A 160 19.43 -11.25 1.21
CA GLU A 160 19.67 -10.13 2.13
C GLU A 160 20.23 -8.77 1.64
N LEU A 161 19.50 -8.11 0.73
CA LEU A 161 19.34 -6.65 0.82
C LEU A 161 17.85 -6.31 0.76
N GLY A 162 17.15 -6.55 1.86
CA GLY A 162 15.80 -6.01 2.03
C GLY A 162 15.87 -4.50 1.88
N ASP A 163 15.07 -3.94 0.96
CA ASP A 163 14.89 -2.49 0.82
C ASP A 163 14.63 -1.89 2.20
N LYS A 164 15.67 -1.27 2.79
CA LYS A 164 15.57 -0.76 4.15
C LYS A 164 14.47 0.29 4.17
N LEU A 165 13.43 0.05 4.97
CA LEU A 165 12.26 0.93 5.07
C LEU A 165 12.71 2.33 5.49
N LYS A 166 12.23 3.36 4.79
CA LYS A 166 12.54 4.77 5.12
C LYS A 166 11.33 5.49 5.71
N CYS A 167 11.56 6.34 6.70
CA CYS A 167 10.54 7.17 7.30
C CYS A 167 10.13 8.24 6.28
N SER A 168 8.83 8.34 6.02
CA SER A 168 8.28 9.30 5.05
C SER A 168 8.43 10.76 5.48
N TRP A 169 8.66 11.04 6.76
CA TRP A 169 8.81 12.41 7.28
C TRP A 169 10.27 12.85 7.38
N CYS A 170 11.08 12.12 8.16
CA CYS A 170 12.47 12.48 8.49
C CYS A 170 13.51 11.73 7.66
N ARG A 171 13.08 10.84 6.75
CA ARG A 171 13.96 10.04 5.88
C ARG A 171 14.96 9.14 6.64
N LYS A 172 14.77 8.92 7.94
CA LYS A 172 15.52 7.91 8.72
C LYS A 172 15.29 6.55 8.07
N VAL A 173 16.38 5.81 7.81
CA VAL A 173 16.34 4.44 7.29
C VAL A 173 16.24 3.49 8.48
N ALA A 174 15.40 2.46 8.36
CA ALA A 174 15.26 1.43 9.37
C ALA A 174 16.57 0.63 9.48
N GLY A 175 17.15 0.62 10.68
CA GLY A 175 18.17 -0.34 11.07
C GLY A 175 17.49 -1.60 11.60
N THR A 176 17.63 -1.85 12.90
CA THR A 176 16.90 -2.90 13.63
C THR A 176 15.52 -2.44 14.14
N GLU A 177 15.26 -1.13 14.13
CA GLU A 177 14.02 -0.54 14.64
C GLU A 177 12.81 -0.84 13.76
N LYS A 178 11.66 -1.15 14.38
CA LYS A 178 10.40 -1.38 13.67
C LYS A 178 9.73 -0.07 13.30
N PHE A 179 9.48 0.15 12.01
CA PHE A 179 8.70 1.29 11.54
C PHE A 179 7.21 0.96 11.49
N SER A 180 6.39 1.95 11.82
CA SER A 180 4.94 1.88 11.74
C SER A 180 4.45 2.29 10.35
N LYS A 181 3.52 1.52 9.77
CA LYS A 181 2.85 1.92 8.52
C LYS A 181 1.63 2.77 8.82
N CYS A 182 1.28 3.68 7.90
CA CYS A 182 0.02 4.42 7.99
C CYS A 182 -1.17 3.43 8.05
N SER A 183 -1.98 3.49 9.10
CA SER A 183 -3.12 2.57 9.29
C SER A 183 -4.19 2.70 8.21
N ARG A 184 -4.32 3.88 7.59
CA ARG A 184 -5.33 4.16 6.56
C ARG A 184 -4.90 3.69 5.17
N CYS A 185 -3.73 4.10 4.68
CA CYS A 185 -3.31 3.76 3.32
C CYS A 185 -2.38 2.54 3.26
N ARG A 186 -1.66 2.23 4.35
CA ARG A 186 -0.63 1.19 4.43
C ARG A 186 0.51 1.31 3.40
N LYS A 187 0.63 2.45 2.71
CA LYS A 187 1.62 2.70 1.64
C LYS A 187 2.92 3.34 2.13
N VAL A 188 2.90 4.03 3.27
CA VAL A 188 4.05 4.79 3.79
C VAL A 188 4.39 4.35 5.21
N TYR A 189 5.67 4.50 5.56
CA TYR A 189 6.24 4.11 6.85
C TYR A 189 6.72 5.32 7.64
N TYR A 190 6.65 5.25 8.96
CA TYR A 190 7.12 6.26 9.90
C TYR A 190 7.89 5.58 11.02
N CYS A 191 9.02 6.16 11.43
CA CYS A 191 9.80 5.67 12.56
C CYS A 191 9.07 5.81 13.91
N GLY A 192 7.99 6.59 13.98
CA GLY A 192 7.16 6.72 15.17
C GLY A 192 5.95 7.63 14.95
N LYS A 193 5.07 7.68 15.95
CA LYS A 193 3.82 8.47 15.93
C LYS A 193 4.08 9.96 15.71
N GLU A 194 5.17 10.50 16.23
CA GLU A 194 5.54 11.90 16.04
C GLU A 194 5.74 12.27 14.56
N CYS A 195 6.53 11.47 13.84
CA CYS A 195 6.77 11.66 12.41
C CYS A 195 5.48 11.50 11.60
N GLN A 196 4.61 10.56 11.97
CA GLN A 196 3.30 10.40 11.35
C GLN A 196 2.42 11.65 11.53
N THR A 197 2.34 12.19 12.74
CA THR A 197 1.54 13.39 13.05
C THR A 197 2.06 14.62 12.31
N LYS A 198 3.39 14.82 12.28
CA LYS A 198 4.01 15.94 11.56
C LYS A 198 3.75 15.85 10.04
N ALA A 199 3.90 14.66 9.46
CA ALA A 199 3.61 14.42 8.04
C ALA A 199 2.12 14.47 7.67
N TRP A 200 1.21 14.39 8.64
CA TRP A 200 -0.23 14.25 8.36
C TRP A 200 -0.79 15.45 7.58
N LYS A 201 -0.29 16.66 7.82
CA LYS A 201 -0.73 17.89 7.13
C LYS A 201 -0.63 17.73 5.60
N GLY A 202 0.46 17.16 5.11
CA GLY A 202 0.65 16.84 3.70
C GLY A 202 0.08 15.48 3.30
N HIS A 203 0.36 14.44 4.08
CA HIS A 203 -0.03 13.07 3.77
C HIS A 203 -1.55 12.90 3.61
N LYS A 204 -2.38 13.64 4.37
CA LYS A 204 -3.84 13.55 4.27
C LYS A 204 -4.35 13.77 2.84
N LYS A 205 -3.68 14.61 2.05
CA LYS A 205 -4.06 14.94 0.67
C LYS A 205 -3.97 13.69 -0.21
N VAL A 206 -2.89 12.94 -0.11
CA VAL A 206 -2.60 11.74 -0.91
C VAL A 206 -3.00 10.41 -0.24
N CYS A 207 -3.49 10.43 1.00
CA CYS A 207 -3.79 9.23 1.76
C CYS A 207 -5.11 8.57 1.32
N ARG A 208 -5.00 7.53 0.48
CA ARG A 208 -6.15 6.71 0.02
C ARG A 208 -6.09 5.29 0.58
N ARG A 209 -7.25 4.72 0.93
CA ARG A 209 -7.35 3.31 1.35
C ARG A 209 -7.03 2.39 0.15
N PRO A 210 -6.37 1.24 0.37
CA PRO A 210 -6.24 0.21 -0.66
C PRO A 210 -7.62 -0.24 -1.17
N ALA A 211 -7.74 -0.47 -2.48
CA ALA A 211 -9.00 -0.91 -3.10
C ALA A 211 -9.52 -2.25 -2.53
N GLY A 212 -8.63 -3.09 -1.98
CA GLY A 212 -8.98 -4.36 -1.33
C GLY A 212 -9.49 -4.26 0.11
N ASP A 213 -9.50 -3.07 0.72
CA ASP A 213 -9.99 -2.84 2.10
C ASP A 213 -11.45 -2.36 2.14
N ALA A 214 -12.24 -2.63 1.09
CA ALA A 214 -13.68 -2.47 1.17
C ALA A 214 -14.22 -3.33 2.33
N PRO A 215 -15.13 -2.80 3.18
CA PRO A 215 -15.72 -3.61 4.23
C PRO A 215 -16.39 -4.83 3.61
N LYS A 216 -15.96 -6.04 3.99
CA LYS A 216 -16.65 -7.28 3.62
C LYS A 216 -18.11 -7.12 4.08
N ARG A 217 -19.04 -6.92 3.15
CA ARG A 217 -20.47 -6.76 3.47
C ARG A 217 -20.89 -8.00 4.28
N LYS A 218 -21.43 -7.81 5.49
CA LYS A 218 -21.94 -8.92 6.30
C LYS A 218 -22.99 -9.66 5.47
N LYS A 219 -22.86 -10.99 5.35
CA LYS A 219 -23.81 -11.82 4.63
C LYS A 219 -25.12 -11.82 5.41
N LEU A 220 -26.10 -11.09 4.89
CA LEU A 220 -27.42 -10.98 5.47
C LEU A 220 -28.20 -12.30 5.31
N SER A 221 -29.06 -12.64 6.29
CA SER A 221 -30.02 -13.73 6.16
C SER A 221 -31.09 -13.38 5.10
N LEU A 222 -31.69 -14.42 4.52
CA LEU A 222 -32.86 -14.28 3.66
C LEU A 222 -34.08 -13.79 4.47
N THR A 223 -35.02 -13.17 3.76
CA THR A 223 -36.40 -12.95 4.21
C THR A 223 -37.30 -14.03 3.61
N TRP A 224 -38.53 -14.14 4.08
CA TRP A 224 -39.53 -15.04 3.50
C TRP A 224 -39.80 -14.72 2.04
N GLU A 225 -39.94 -13.45 1.69
CA GLU A 225 -40.12 -12.99 0.31
C GLU A 225 -38.91 -13.35 -0.57
N GLN A 226 -37.69 -13.15 -0.06
CA GLN A 226 -36.47 -13.52 -0.78
C GLN A 226 -36.32 -15.03 -0.95
N LEU A 227 -36.83 -15.82 -0.01
CA LEU A 227 -36.83 -17.27 -0.08
C LEU A 227 -37.91 -17.79 -1.05
N GLU A 228 -39.11 -17.20 -1.02
CA GLU A 228 -40.21 -17.48 -1.96
C GLU A 228 -39.80 -17.21 -3.41
N ALA A 229 -39.00 -16.16 -3.65
CA ALA A 229 -38.46 -15.83 -4.97
C ALA A 229 -37.54 -16.89 -5.59
N TYR A 230 -37.00 -17.83 -4.80
CA TYR A 230 -36.26 -18.98 -5.37
C TYR A 230 -37.18 -19.98 -6.07
N GLY A 231 -38.49 -19.95 -5.77
CA GLY A 231 -39.48 -20.89 -6.25
C GLY A 231 -39.71 -22.07 -5.30
N MET A 232 -40.88 -22.69 -5.42
CA MET A 232 -41.31 -23.79 -4.57
C MET A 232 -40.37 -24.99 -4.64
N GLY A 233 -39.90 -25.47 -3.49
CA GLY A 233 -39.04 -26.67 -3.38
C GLY A 233 -37.58 -26.47 -3.77
N ILE A 234 -37.21 -25.31 -4.33
CA ILE A 234 -35.85 -25.01 -4.77
C ILE A 234 -34.99 -24.60 -3.55
N PRO A 235 -33.83 -25.22 -3.33
CA PRO A 235 -32.96 -24.88 -2.20
C PRO A 235 -32.22 -23.57 -2.45
N ALA A 236 -32.20 -22.69 -1.45
CA ALA A 236 -31.44 -21.46 -1.53
C ALA A 236 -29.95 -21.68 -1.22
N ASP A 237 -29.24 -22.34 -2.13
CA ASP A 237 -27.86 -22.80 -1.91
C ASP A 237 -26.87 -21.68 -1.63
N GLY A 238 -26.01 -21.92 -0.65
CA GLY A 238 -25.06 -20.92 -0.16
C GLY A 238 -25.74 -19.73 0.52
N LYS A 239 -27.05 -19.75 0.79
CA LYS A 239 -27.75 -18.77 1.62
C LYS A 239 -28.25 -19.41 2.91
N PHE A 240 -28.72 -18.58 3.81
CA PHE A 240 -29.35 -19.03 5.05
C PHE A 240 -30.50 -18.08 5.40
N ILE A 241 -31.52 -18.61 6.04
CA ILE A 241 -32.59 -17.83 6.67
C ILE A 241 -32.39 -17.88 8.19
N GLU A 242 -32.71 -16.79 8.86
CA GLU A 242 -32.69 -16.70 10.33
C GLU A 242 -34.06 -16.22 10.77
N LEU A 243 -34.72 -17.01 11.61
CA LEU A 243 -36.12 -16.87 11.96
C LEU A 243 -36.32 -16.98 13.47
N THR A 244 -37.22 -16.19 14.03
CA THR A 244 -37.65 -16.34 15.42
C THR A 244 -38.98 -17.07 15.48
N VAL A 245 -39.07 -18.11 16.30
CA VAL A 245 -40.31 -18.84 16.54
C VAL A 245 -41.24 -17.97 17.38
N ILE A 246 -42.42 -17.63 16.88
CA ILE A 246 -43.34 -16.71 17.56
C ILE A 246 -44.67 -17.35 17.98
N LYS A 247 -45.07 -18.46 17.36
CA LYS A 247 -46.29 -19.18 17.71
C LYS A 247 -46.17 -20.68 17.43
N ASP A 248 -46.80 -21.48 18.27
CA ASP A 248 -47.03 -22.91 18.02
C ASP A 248 -48.39 -23.06 17.33
N GLU A 249 -48.39 -23.70 16.15
CA GLU A 249 -49.58 -23.97 15.34
C GLU A 249 -49.82 -25.49 15.19
N THR A 250 -49.22 -26.29 16.07
CA THR A 250 -49.38 -27.75 16.07
C THR A 250 -50.82 -28.11 16.44
N LEU A 251 -51.57 -28.67 15.48
CA LEU A 251 -53.02 -28.91 15.60
C LEU A 251 -53.41 -29.86 16.74
N MET A 252 -52.64 -30.94 16.95
CA MET A 252 -52.89 -31.94 18.01
C MET A 252 -51.58 -32.48 18.57
N ARG A 253 -51.59 -32.89 19.84
CA ARG A 253 -50.46 -33.62 20.45
C ARG A 253 -50.24 -34.94 19.70
N GLY A 254 -49.01 -35.18 19.24
CA GLY A 254 -48.64 -36.35 18.44
C GLY A 254 -48.73 -36.16 16.92
N MET A 255 -49.16 -34.98 16.44
CA MET A 255 -48.98 -34.59 15.04
C MET A 255 -47.63 -33.91 14.82
N ARG A 256 -47.22 -33.82 13.55
CA ARG A 256 -46.06 -33.05 13.14
C ARG A 256 -46.07 -31.63 13.70
N GLN A 257 -44.92 -31.21 14.19
CA GLN A 257 -44.71 -29.90 14.74
C GLN A 257 -44.83 -28.84 13.63
N VAL A 258 -45.70 -27.87 13.84
CA VAL A 258 -45.91 -26.74 12.93
C VAL A 258 -45.77 -25.45 13.72
N MET A 259 -44.80 -24.61 13.36
CA MET A 259 -44.50 -23.38 14.09
C MET A 259 -44.58 -22.16 13.16
N GLY A 260 -45.16 -21.06 13.65
CA GLY A 260 -45.11 -19.78 12.98
C GLY A 260 -43.79 -19.06 13.28
N CYS A 261 -43.04 -18.75 12.23
CA CYS A 261 -41.68 -18.25 12.32
C CYS A 261 -41.54 -16.90 11.61
N ARG A 262 -41.01 -15.91 12.32
CA ARG A 262 -40.86 -14.53 11.87
C ARG A 262 -39.45 -14.27 11.35
N ASP A 263 -39.33 -13.66 10.18
CA ASP A 263 -38.04 -13.21 9.63
C ASP A 263 -37.62 -11.84 10.15
N ARG A 264 -36.49 -11.33 9.62
CA ARG A 264 -35.96 -10.01 10.00
C ARG A 264 -36.80 -8.82 9.53
N ASP A 265 -37.69 -9.01 8.55
CA ASP A 265 -38.58 -7.96 8.04
C ASP A 265 -39.92 -8.00 8.78
N GLY A 266 -40.09 -8.91 9.74
CA GLY A 266 -41.28 -9.07 10.54
C GLY A 266 -42.35 -9.97 9.89
N ILE A 267 -42.09 -10.51 8.70
CA ILE A 267 -43.01 -11.40 8.00
C ILE A 267 -43.01 -12.74 8.72
N THR A 268 -44.21 -13.28 8.97
CA THR A 268 -44.37 -14.59 9.60
C THR A 268 -44.94 -15.59 8.62
N LYS A 269 -44.28 -16.74 8.48
CA LYS A 269 -44.77 -17.90 7.72
C LYS A 269 -44.62 -19.18 8.55
N ARG A 270 -45.25 -20.27 8.11
CA ARG A 270 -45.23 -21.55 8.82
C ARG A 270 -44.00 -22.38 8.49
N ILE A 271 -43.46 -23.06 9.48
CA ILE A 271 -42.50 -24.14 9.29
C ILE A 271 -43.16 -25.43 9.77
N ALA A 272 -43.23 -26.43 8.90
CA ALA A 272 -43.75 -27.75 9.23
C ALA A 272 -42.64 -28.80 9.15
N CYS A 273 -42.52 -29.63 10.18
CA CYS A 273 -41.49 -30.67 10.26
C CYS A 273 -41.98 -31.97 9.59
N TYR A 274 -41.28 -32.41 8.55
CA TYR A 274 -41.52 -33.65 7.80
C TYR A 274 -40.33 -34.63 7.92
N ASN A 275 -39.50 -34.44 8.95
CA ASN A 275 -38.44 -35.37 9.34
C ASN A 275 -39.01 -36.58 10.11
N ASN A 276 -38.17 -37.57 10.37
CA ASN A 276 -38.58 -38.83 11.02
C ASN A 276 -39.25 -38.62 12.39
N ASP A 277 -38.72 -37.69 13.19
CA ASP A 277 -39.23 -37.35 14.52
C ASP A 277 -40.47 -36.43 14.46
N GLN A 278 -40.88 -36.02 13.26
CA GLN A 278 -41.92 -35.03 12.97
C GLN A 278 -41.82 -33.74 13.82
N SER A 279 -40.63 -33.44 14.32
CA SER A 279 -40.34 -32.37 15.27
C SER A 279 -38.85 -32.04 15.23
N LEU A 280 -38.48 -30.86 15.74
CA LEU A 280 -37.09 -30.44 15.87
C LEU A 280 -36.78 -30.17 17.33
N ALA A 281 -35.68 -30.76 17.83
CA ALA A 281 -35.24 -30.57 19.20
C ALA A 281 -34.95 -29.08 19.50
N GLY A 282 -35.59 -28.54 20.54
CA GLY A 282 -35.44 -27.12 20.93
C GLY A 282 -36.24 -26.13 20.07
N PHE A 283 -37.11 -26.61 19.17
CA PHE A 283 -37.93 -25.75 18.31
C PHE A 283 -39.15 -25.20 19.07
N GLU A 284 -38.89 -24.25 19.95
CA GLU A 284 -39.87 -23.69 20.91
C GLU A 284 -40.05 -22.18 20.70
N ILE A 285 -41.18 -21.63 21.20
CA ILE A 285 -41.49 -20.21 21.11
C ILE A 285 -40.38 -19.37 21.76
N GLY A 286 -39.97 -18.29 21.09
CA GLY A 286 -38.91 -17.38 21.53
C GLY A 286 -37.51 -17.77 21.06
N LYS A 287 -37.31 -18.99 20.55
CA LYS A 287 -36.02 -19.43 20.01
C LYS A 287 -35.73 -18.86 18.64
N THR A 288 -34.44 -18.63 18.36
CA THR A 288 -33.97 -18.19 17.06
C THR A 288 -33.33 -19.35 16.32
N PHE A 289 -33.80 -19.57 15.11
CA PHE A 289 -33.46 -20.68 14.25
C PHE A 289 -32.69 -20.15 13.05
N LYS A 290 -31.54 -20.76 12.75
CA LYS A 290 -30.76 -20.50 11.55
C LYS A 290 -30.69 -21.75 10.69
N TRP A 291 -31.10 -21.62 9.44
CA TRP A 291 -31.18 -22.72 8.48
C TRP A 291 -30.47 -22.39 7.18
N LYS A 292 -29.53 -23.25 6.80
CA LYS A 292 -28.78 -23.17 5.54
C LYS A 292 -29.49 -23.91 4.42
N SER A 293 -29.46 -23.35 3.21
CA SER A 293 -30.16 -23.88 2.03
C SER A 293 -31.67 -24.17 2.26
N PRO A 294 -32.45 -23.24 2.85
CA PRO A 294 -33.87 -23.45 3.10
C PRO A 294 -34.68 -23.58 1.81
N ARG A 295 -35.87 -24.18 1.91
CA ARG A 295 -36.81 -24.38 0.78
C ARG A 295 -38.18 -23.81 1.09
N PHE A 296 -38.69 -22.96 0.21
CA PHE A 296 -40.05 -22.45 0.31
C PHE A 296 -41.09 -23.47 -0.17
N HIS A 297 -42.27 -23.46 0.44
CA HIS A 297 -43.39 -24.33 0.08
C HIS A 297 -44.75 -23.63 0.25
N TYR A 298 -45.68 -23.97 -0.64
CA TYR A 298 -47.11 -23.73 -0.46
C TYR A 298 -47.76 -24.98 0.13
N PHE A 299 -48.75 -24.78 1.00
CA PHE A 299 -49.51 -25.83 1.64
C PHE A 299 -50.91 -25.93 1.02
N MET A 300 -51.52 -27.12 1.13
CA MET A 300 -52.84 -27.41 0.52
C MET A 300 -53.98 -26.58 1.14
N ASP A 301 -53.77 -26.02 2.33
CA ASP A 301 -54.70 -25.13 3.02
C ASP A 301 -54.60 -23.66 2.57
N GLY A 302 -53.83 -23.39 1.51
CA GLY A 302 -53.58 -22.04 0.99
C GLY A 302 -52.55 -21.24 1.78
N SER A 303 -51.99 -21.79 2.86
CA SER A 303 -50.90 -21.15 3.59
C SER A 303 -49.55 -21.34 2.89
N SER A 304 -48.54 -20.56 3.27
CA SER A 304 -47.18 -20.68 2.74
C SER A 304 -46.11 -20.59 3.81
N GLY A 305 -44.91 -21.09 3.50
CA GLY A 305 -43.78 -21.11 4.41
C GLY A 305 -42.72 -22.11 3.98
N ALA A 306 -42.27 -22.97 4.89
CA ALA A 306 -41.22 -23.95 4.58
C ALA A 306 -41.49 -25.32 5.21
N ARG A 307 -40.88 -26.35 4.63
CA ARG A 307 -40.91 -27.73 5.12
C ARG A 307 -39.51 -28.15 5.49
N VAL A 308 -39.33 -28.59 6.73
CA VAL A 308 -38.06 -29.17 7.17
C VAL A 308 -38.11 -30.66 6.88
N GLU A 309 -37.29 -31.13 5.95
CA GLU A 309 -37.14 -32.55 5.65
C GLU A 309 -35.95 -33.15 6.42
N GLU A 310 -35.82 -34.47 6.41
CA GLU A 310 -34.74 -35.19 7.10
C GLU A 310 -33.34 -34.65 6.74
N LYS A 311 -33.12 -34.39 5.44
CA LYS A 311 -31.85 -33.83 4.92
C LYS A 311 -31.54 -32.42 5.42
N ASP A 312 -32.54 -31.68 5.90
CA ASP A 312 -32.40 -30.29 6.31
C ASP A 312 -32.02 -30.18 7.79
N VAL A 313 -32.29 -31.20 8.61
CA VAL A 313 -32.04 -31.21 10.07
C VAL A 313 -30.58 -30.88 10.40
N VAL A 314 -29.63 -31.44 9.65
CA VAL A 314 -28.18 -31.17 9.84
C VAL A 314 -27.76 -29.74 9.50
N ASN A 315 -28.57 -29.04 8.71
CA ASN A 315 -28.32 -27.66 8.25
C ASN A 315 -29.02 -26.62 9.12
N ILE A 316 -29.68 -27.06 10.19
CA ILE A 316 -30.43 -26.27 11.13
C ILE A 316 -29.66 -26.13 12.44
N SER A 317 -29.62 -24.91 12.96
CA SER A 317 -29.05 -24.60 14.26
C SER A 317 -30.01 -23.70 15.03
N ILE A 318 -30.34 -24.08 16.26
CA ILE A 318 -31.28 -23.36 17.12
C ILE A 318 -30.50 -22.72 18.29
N ARG A 319 -30.82 -21.47 18.61
CA ARG A 319 -30.23 -20.66 19.67
C ARG A 319 -31.34 -20.16 20.60
#